data_AF-A0A7J3S1G0-F1
#
_entry.id   AF-A0A7J3S1G0-F1
#
_cell.length_a   1.000
_cell.length_b   1.000
_cell.length_c   1.000
_cell.angle_alpha   90.00
_cell.angle_beta   90.00
_cell.angle_gamma   90.00
#
_symmetry.space_group_name_H-M   'P 1'
#
loop_
_entity.id
_entity.type
_entity.pdbx_description
1 polymer ?
#
loop_
_entity_poly.entity_id
_entity_poly.type
_entity_poly.pdbx_seq_one_letter_code
_entity_poly.pdbx_strand_id
1 'polypeptide(L)' 'MSQGSWKALGGEVKVRRRFGGRKLCPRCLTPMEPMESPLRWAAPEAYVCPKCGYGGPVALEEAKGDEGE' A
#
# COMPACT_ATOMS: atom_id res chain seq x y z
N MET A 1 -24.87 47.46 14.63
CA MET A 1 -25.14 46.01 14.77
C MET A 1 -24.78 45.36 13.44
N SER A 2 -23.52 44.91 13.28
CA SER A 2 -23.02 44.35 12.01
C SER A 2 -23.15 42.83 12.08
N GLN A 3 -23.93 42.25 11.17
CA GLN A 3 -24.22 40.82 11.10
C GLN A 3 -23.01 40.09 10.51
N GLY A 4 -22.38 39.22 11.29
CA GLY A 4 -21.31 38.35 10.83
C GLY A 4 -21.86 37.26 9.91
N SER A 5 -21.51 37.33 8.63
CA SER A 5 -21.73 36.27 7.64
C SER A 5 -20.59 35.26 7.74
N TRP A 6 -20.85 34.12 8.39
CA TRP A 6 -19.93 32.97 8.39
C TRP A 6 -20.36 31.99 7.31
N LYS A 7 -19.89 32.19 6.09
CA LYS A 7 -19.91 31.16 5.04
C LYS A 7 -18.47 30.72 4.77
N ALA A 8 -18.07 29.60 5.36
CA ALA A 8 -16.89 28.84 4.96
C ALA A 8 -17.34 27.38 4.76
N LEU A 9 -17.77 27.05 3.53
CA LEU A 9 -17.00 26.25 2.57
C LEU A 9 -16.80 24.80 3.06
N GLY A 10 -17.86 24.00 2.98
CA GLY A 10 -17.77 22.55 3.05
C GLY A 10 -17.17 22.01 1.75
N GLY A 11 -15.87 21.73 1.75
CA GLY A 11 -15.20 21.02 0.67
C GLY A 11 -15.45 19.52 0.76
N GLU A 12 -15.88 18.89 -0.33
CA GLU A 12 -16.02 17.44 -0.44
C GLU A 12 -14.63 16.79 -0.41
N VAL A 13 -14.31 16.05 0.66
CA VAL A 13 -13.07 15.28 0.75
C VAL A 13 -13.24 13.95 0.00
N LYS A 14 -12.75 13.89 -1.24
CA LYS A 14 -12.75 12.66 -2.03
C LYS A 14 -11.61 11.73 -1.60
N VAL A 15 -11.89 10.84 -0.64
CA VAL A 15 -10.92 9.83 -0.19
C VAL A 15 -10.66 8.82 -1.31
N ARG A 16 -9.52 8.93 -1.99
CA ARG A 16 -9.03 7.91 -2.93
C ARG A 16 -8.27 6.85 -2.14
N ARG A 17 -8.85 5.66 -1.97
CA ARG A 17 -8.12 4.50 -1.41
C ARG A 17 -7.02 4.09 -2.39
N ARG A 18 -5.77 4.44 -2.10
CA ARG A 18 -4.59 3.98 -2.84
C ARG A 18 -4.30 2.53 -2.42
N PHE A 19 -4.96 1.56 -3.05
CA PHE A 19 -4.66 0.14 -2.89
C PHE A 19 -3.67 -0.29 -3.98
N GLY A 20 -2.53 -0.88 -3.61
CA GLY A 20 -1.70 -1.67 -4.53
C GLY A 20 -0.30 -1.11 -4.85
N GLY A 21 0.56 -1.03 -3.84
CA GLY A 21 2.01 -1.01 -4.09
C GLY A 21 2.50 -2.40 -4.51
N ARG A 22 3.46 -2.46 -5.45
CA ARG A 22 4.13 -3.73 -5.79
C ARG A 22 5.00 -4.16 -4.61
N LYS A 23 4.99 -5.46 -4.31
CA LYS A 23 5.79 -6.08 -3.24
C LYS A 23 7.13 -6.51 -3.80
N LEU A 24 8.22 -6.06 -3.19
CA LEU A 24 9.60 -6.32 -3.61
C LEU A 24 10.37 -7.14 -2.56
N CYS A 25 11.36 -7.89 -3.03
CA CYS A 25 12.22 -8.70 -2.18
C CYS A 25 13.13 -7.84 -1.31
N PRO A 26 13.21 -8.07 0.02
CA PRO A 26 14.08 -7.30 0.90
C PRO A 26 15.57 -7.54 0.66
N ARG A 27 15.94 -8.61 -0.07
CA ARG A 27 17.34 -8.96 -0.35
C ARG A 27 17.82 -8.42 -1.69
N CYS A 28 17.02 -8.56 -2.75
CA CYS A 28 17.46 -8.30 -4.12
C CYS A 28 16.53 -7.38 -4.90
N LEU A 29 15.51 -6.82 -4.24
CA LEU A 29 14.53 -5.87 -4.79
C LEU A 29 13.74 -6.38 -6.00
N THR A 30 13.82 -7.67 -6.30
CA THR A 30 13.03 -8.30 -7.37
C THR A 30 11.57 -8.40 -6.93
N PRO A 31 10.60 -8.15 -7.83
CA PRO A 31 9.19 -8.39 -7.54
C PRO A 31 8.96 -9.80 -7.01
N MET A 32 8.16 -9.91 -5.96
CA MET A 32 7.87 -11.18 -5.30
C MET A 32 6.48 -11.69 -5.66
N GLU A 33 6.32 -13.02 -5.62
CA GLU A 33 5.04 -13.69 -5.81
C GLU A 33 4.46 -14.08 -4.45
N PRO A 34 3.14 -13.90 -4.24
CA PRO A 34 2.49 -14.35 -3.02
C PRO A 34 2.49 -15.88 -2.96
N MET A 35 2.78 -16.42 -1.78
CA MET A 35 2.71 -17.85 -1.53
C MET A 35 1.27 -18.22 -1.17
N GLU A 36 0.67 -19.13 -1.95
CA GLU A 36 -0.67 -19.61 -1.66
C GLU A 36 -0.65 -20.49 -0.41
N SER A 37 -1.54 -20.17 0.54
CA SER A 37 -1.73 -20.95 1.75
C SER A 37 -3.20 -21.28 1.94
N PRO A 38 -3.55 -22.55 2.21
CA PRO A 38 -4.93 -22.94 2.52
C PRO A 38 -5.44 -22.28 3.81
N LEU A 39 -4.53 -21.74 4.63
CA LEU A 39 -4.82 -21.06 5.89
C LEU A 39 -4.64 -19.54 5.80
N ARG A 40 -4.83 -18.90 4.63
CA ARG A 40 -4.71 -17.42 4.48
C ARG A 40 -5.52 -16.60 5.48
N TRP A 41 -6.58 -17.17 6.05
CA TRP A 41 -7.40 -16.52 7.08
C TRP A 41 -6.76 -16.53 8.48
N ALA A 42 -5.83 -17.45 8.74
CA ALA A 42 -5.17 -17.64 10.04
C ALA A 42 -3.68 -17.29 10.00
N ALA A 43 -3.04 -17.49 8.85
CA ALA A 43 -1.61 -17.28 8.64
C ALA A 43 -1.34 -15.94 7.95
N PRO A 44 -0.24 -15.25 8.31
CA PRO A 44 0.19 -14.05 7.61
C PRO A 44 0.50 -14.37 6.14
N GLU A 45 0.30 -13.38 5.27
CA GLU A 45 0.65 -13.50 3.85
C GLU A 45 2.18 -13.63 3.70
N ALA A 46 2.62 -14.70 3.06
CA ALA A 46 4.02 -14.96 2.76
C ALA A 46 4.29 -14.77 1.27
N TYR A 47 5.55 -14.50 0.93
CA TYR A 47 5.98 -14.25 -0.42
C TYR A 47 7.22 -15.07 -0.74
N VAL A 48 7.39 -15.42 -2.01
CA VAL A 48 8.59 -16.08 -2.55
C VAL A 48 9.26 -15.21 -3.61
N CYS A 49 10.58 -15.15 -3.58
CA CYS A 49 11.38 -14.44 -4.58
C CYS A 49 11.93 -15.46 -5.60
N PRO A 50 11.56 -15.35 -6.90
CA PRO A 50 12.02 -16.28 -7.94
C PRO A 50 13.52 -16.14 -8.24
N LYS A 51 14.16 -15.03 -7.85
CA LYS A 51 15.57 -14.74 -8.16
C LYS A 51 16.54 -15.25 -7.10
N CYS A 52 16.28 -14.99 -5.82
CA CYS A 52 17.23 -15.30 -4.73
C CYS A 52 16.74 -16.38 -3.76
N GLY A 53 15.53 -16.92 -3.98
CA GLY A 53 14.96 -17.98 -3.15
C GLY A 53 14.53 -17.54 -1.74
N TYR A 54 14.48 -16.24 -1.44
CA TYR A 54 13.91 -15.75 -0.19
C TYR A 54 12.41 -16.10 -0.10
N GLY A 55 12.01 -16.72 1.01
CA GLY A 55 10.63 -17.05 1.34
C GLY A 55 10.27 -16.56 2.75
N GLY A 56 9.21 -15.77 2.89
CA GLY A 56 8.80 -15.25 4.19
C GLY A 56 7.72 -14.17 4.12
N PRO A 57 7.25 -13.69 5.29
CA PRO A 57 6.14 -12.73 5.38
C PRO A 57 6.55 -11.27 5.13
N VAL A 58 7.84 -10.97 5.10
CA VAL A 58 8.35 -9.59 4.95
C VAL A 58 8.58 -9.28 3.47
N ALA A 59 7.98 -8.19 2.98
CA ALA A 59 8.20 -7.62 1.66
C ALA A 59 8.32 -6.10 1.73
N LEU A 60 9.07 -5.50 0.82
CA LEU A 60 9.18 -4.05 0.67
C LEU A 60 8.06 -3.52 -0.24
N GLU A 61 7.58 -2.31 0.04
CA GLU A 61 6.64 -1.61 -0.85
C GLU A 61 7.37 -0.49 -1.58
N GLU A 62 7.13 -0.39 -2.89
CA GLU A 62 7.59 0.77 -3.65
C GLU A 62 6.81 2.01 -3.18
N ALA A 63 7.54 3.00 -2.65
CA ALA A 63 6.98 4.31 -2.39
C ALA A 63 6.64 4.95 -3.74
N LYS A 64 5.36 5.01 -4.09
CA LYS A 64 4.91 5.92 -5.15
C LYS A 64 5.09 7.33 -4.61
N GLY A 65 6.05 8.07 -5.17
CA GLY A 65 6.14 9.50 -4.93
C GLY A 65 4.77 10.13 -5.18
N ASP A 66 4.34 11.01 -4.28
CA ASP A 66 3.21 11.90 -4.52
C ASP A 66 3.60 12.86 -5.65
N GLU A 67 3.51 12.40 -6.90
CA GLU A 67 3.45 13.27 -8.08
C GLU A 67 2.04 13.85 -8.15
N GLY A 68 1.73 14.69 -7.15
CA GLY A 68 0.64 15.64 -7.19
C GLY A 68 1.22 17.01 -7.56
N GLU A 69 1.13 17.32 -8.85
CA GLU A 69 1.17 18.69 -9.38
C GLU A 69 -0.25 19.27 -9.31
#